data_AF-A0A554XFD7-F1
#
_entry.id   AF-A0A554XFD7-F1
#
_cell.length_a   1.000
_cell.length_b   1.000
_cell.length_c   1.000
_cell.angle_alpha   90.00
_cell.angle_beta   90.00
_cell.angle_gamma   90.00
#
_symmetry.space_group_name_H-M   'P 1'
#
loop_
_entity.id
_entity.type
_entity.pdbx_description
1 polymer ?
#
loop_
_entity_poly.entity_id
_entity_poly.type
_entity_poly.pdbx_seq_one_letter_code
_entity_poly.pdbx_strand_id
1 'polypeptide(L)'
;MIGAGEWDAAHERLQSWLQQRPQDAQARLLLGVVLAGRGDSDSAQTVYEALTRDHPELPEPYNNLAVLHAAAGRLPEARAALETALRFHPDYAIAHRNLGDVYAQLALGHWQRALALQPETPRLAARAQQLRALLQVSSGEDR
;
A
#
# COMPACT_ATOMS: atom_id res chain seq x y z
N MET A 1 9.37 -14.00 -9.46
CA MET A 1 8.64 -13.01 -10.28
C MET A 1 7.48 -13.73 -10.94
N ILE A 2 6.24 -13.42 -10.55
CA ILE A 2 5.04 -14.05 -11.14
C ILE A 2 4.83 -13.44 -12.54
N GLY A 3 4.73 -14.28 -13.56
CA GLY A 3 4.58 -13.84 -14.96
C GLY A 3 3.18 -13.30 -15.26
N ALA A 4 3.04 -12.45 -16.27
CA ALA A 4 1.73 -11.92 -16.71
C ALA A 4 0.67 -13.03 -16.93
N GLY A 5 1.07 -14.15 -17.56
CA GLY A 5 0.18 -15.30 -17.76
C GLY A 5 -0.20 -16.05 -16.47
N GLU A 6 0.63 -15.99 -15.44
CA GLU A 6 0.31 -16.60 -14.14
C GLU A 6 -0.73 -15.77 -13.38
N TRP A 7 -0.69 -14.44 -13.52
CA TRP A 7 -1.70 -13.55 -12.95
C TRP A 7 -3.07 -13.72 -13.61
N ASP A 8 -3.12 -13.88 -14.94
CA ASP A 8 -4.37 -14.11 -15.67
C ASP A 8 -5.00 -15.46 -15.27
N ALA A 9 -4.20 -16.52 -15.21
CA ALA A 9 -4.67 -17.84 -14.76
C ALA A 9 -5.15 -17.82 -13.30
N ALA A 10 -4.44 -17.11 -12.42
CA ALA A 10 -4.85 -16.95 -11.02
C ALA A 10 -6.17 -16.17 -10.91
N HIS A 11 -6.35 -15.12 -11.71
CA HIS A 11 -7.56 -14.33 -11.76
C HIS A 11 -8.78 -15.19 -12.16
N GLU A 12 -8.68 -15.94 -13.26
CA GLU A 12 -9.76 -16.81 -13.73
C GLU A 12 -10.15 -17.86 -12.67
N ARG A 13 -9.15 -18.51 -12.07
CA ARG A 13 -9.38 -19.54 -11.04
C ARG A 13 -10.06 -18.97 -9.80
N LEU A 14 -9.67 -17.76 -9.38
CA LEU A 14 -10.29 -17.07 -8.24
C LEU A 14 -11.72 -16.64 -8.55
N GLN A 15 -11.98 -16.13 -9.76
CA GLN A 15 -13.33 -15.78 -10.16
C GLN A 15 -14.26 -17.00 -10.16
N SER A 16 -13.85 -18.13 -10.73
CA SER A 16 -14.65 -19.37 -10.68
C SER A 16 -14.91 -19.85 -9.25
N TRP A 17 -13.94 -19.73 -8.34
CA TRP A 17 -14.12 -20.07 -6.94
C TRP A 17 -15.14 -19.15 -6.24
N LEU A 18 -14.99 -17.84 -6.46
CA LEU A 18 -15.84 -16.83 -5.85
C LEU A 18 -17.27 -16.84 -6.39
N GLN A 19 -17.51 -17.33 -7.61
CA GLN A 19 -18.88 -17.58 -8.09
C GLN A 19 -19.65 -18.56 -7.20
N GLN A 20 -18.96 -19.55 -6.63
CA GLN A 20 -19.58 -20.53 -5.71
C GLN A 20 -19.54 -20.05 -4.25
N ARG A 21 -18.59 -19.18 -3.91
CA ARG A 21 -18.32 -18.72 -2.53
C ARG A 21 -18.07 -17.21 -2.50
N PRO A 22 -19.09 -16.38 -2.77
CA PRO A 22 -18.90 -14.93 -2.95
C PRO A 22 -18.43 -14.20 -1.68
N GLN A 23 -18.58 -14.82 -0.51
CA GLN A 23 -18.20 -14.25 0.79
C GLN A 23 -16.87 -14.78 1.33
N ASP A 24 -16.12 -15.58 0.56
CA ASP A 24 -14.80 -16.06 0.98
C ASP A 24 -13.81 -14.88 1.04
N ALA A 25 -13.59 -14.36 2.25
CA ALA A 25 -12.76 -13.18 2.49
C ALA A 25 -11.30 -13.39 2.04
N GLN A 26 -10.75 -14.59 2.25
CA GLN A 26 -9.38 -14.91 1.88
C GLN A 26 -9.21 -14.96 0.36
N ALA A 27 -10.17 -15.56 -0.35
CA ALA A 27 -10.17 -15.59 -1.79
C ALA A 27 -10.39 -14.19 -2.40
N ARG A 28 -11.25 -13.36 -1.80
CA ARG A 28 -11.43 -11.95 -2.19
C ARG A 28 -10.14 -11.15 -1.96
N LEU A 29 -9.46 -11.35 -0.83
CA LEU A 29 -8.19 -10.67 -0.56
C LEU A 29 -7.14 -11.03 -1.62
N LEU A 30 -7.02 -12.32 -1.96
CA LEU A 30 -6.11 -12.78 -2.99
C LEU A 30 -6.49 -12.25 -4.39
N LEU A 31 -7.79 -12.16 -4.70
CA LEU A 31 -8.27 -11.53 -5.94
C LEU A 31 -7.79 -10.08 -6.03
N GLY A 32 -7.90 -9.30 -4.96
CA GLY A 32 -7.38 -7.94 -4.91
C GLY A 32 -5.86 -7.87 -5.18
N VAL A 33 -5.09 -8.81 -4.64
CA VAL A 33 -3.63 -8.89 -4.86
C VAL A 33 -3.32 -9.19 -6.32
N VAL A 34 -4.04 -10.14 -6.93
CA VAL A 34 -3.90 -10.49 -8.33
C VAL A 34 -4.25 -9.31 -9.24
N LEU A 35 -5.34 -8.58 -8.96
CA LEU A 35 -5.75 -7.40 -9.72
C LEU A 35 -4.67 -6.31 -9.66
N ALA A 36 -4.14 -6.03 -8.46
CA ALA A 36 -3.05 -5.06 -8.29
C ALA A 36 -1.77 -5.50 -9.03
N GLY A 37 -1.42 -6.79 -8.98
CA GLY A 37 -0.27 -7.36 -9.70
C GLY A 37 -0.40 -7.25 -11.23
N ARG A 38 -1.63 -7.21 -11.76
CA ARG A 38 -1.94 -6.97 -13.18
C ARG A 38 -1.97 -5.48 -13.55
N GLY A 39 -1.77 -4.59 -12.57
CA GLY A 39 -1.87 -3.15 -12.75
C GLY A 39 -3.30 -2.60 -12.67
N ASP A 40 -4.31 -3.46 -12.46
CA ASP A 40 -5.71 -3.05 -12.29
C ASP A 40 -5.96 -2.59 -10.84
N SER A 41 -5.42 -1.42 -10.54
CA SER A 41 -5.48 -0.83 -9.19
C SER A 41 -6.90 -0.42 -8.78
N ASP A 42 -7.75 -0.04 -9.74
CA ASP A 42 -9.12 0.41 -9.47
C ASP A 42 -10.01 -0.76 -9.05
N SER A 43 -9.93 -1.90 -9.77
CA SER A 43 -10.65 -3.11 -9.37
C SER A 43 -10.11 -3.67 -8.05
N ALA A 44 -8.79 -3.65 -7.84
CA ALA A 44 -8.19 -4.06 -6.57
C ALA A 44 -8.70 -3.21 -5.39
N GLN A 45 -8.72 -1.88 -5.56
CA GLN A 45 -9.24 -0.95 -4.57
C GLN A 45 -10.71 -1.27 -4.23
N THR A 46 -11.55 -1.50 -5.24
CA THR A 46 -12.97 -1.86 -5.05
C THR A 46 -13.13 -3.13 -4.22
N VAL A 47 -12.32 -4.15 -4.48
CA VAL A 47 -12.34 -5.42 -3.72
C VAL A 47 -11.94 -5.20 -2.26
N TYR A 48 -10.87 -4.45 -2.01
CA TYR A 48 -10.43 -4.18 -0.65
C TYR A 48 -11.41 -3.29 0.12
N GLU A 49 -11.99 -2.27 -0.50
CA GLU A 49 -13.04 -1.43 0.11
C GLU A 49 -14.30 -2.24 0.46
N ALA A 50 -14.63 -3.27 -0.33
CA ALA A 50 -15.69 -4.18 0.03
C ALA A 50 -15.31 -5.05 1.23
N LEU A 51 -14.07 -5.55 1.28
CA LEU A 51 -13.58 -6.32 2.42
C LEU A 51 -13.52 -5.50 3.71
N THR A 52 -13.12 -4.24 3.67
CA THR A 52 -13.09 -3.37 4.86
C THR A 52 -14.49 -3.03 5.39
N ARG A 53 -15.53 -3.13 4.56
CA ARG A 53 -16.93 -2.98 4.98
C ARG A 53 -17.49 -4.28 5.57
N ASP A 54 -17.19 -5.42 4.95
CA ASP A 54 -17.76 -6.71 5.33
C ASP A 54 -17.00 -7.36 6.50
N HIS A 55 -15.70 -7.11 6.58
CA HIS A 55 -14.75 -7.66 7.56
C HIS A 55 -13.83 -6.56 8.11
N PRO A 56 -14.38 -5.57 8.83
CA PRO A 56 -13.62 -4.42 9.30
C PRO A 56 -12.47 -4.80 10.24
N GLU A 57 -12.50 -5.96 10.88
CA GLU A 57 -11.44 -6.46 11.74
C GLU A 57 -10.18 -6.88 10.96
N LEU A 58 -10.30 -7.27 9.69
CA LEU A 58 -9.15 -7.77 8.94
C LEU A 58 -8.17 -6.62 8.62
N PRO A 59 -6.88 -6.73 9.01
CA PRO A 59 -5.92 -5.67 8.79
C PRO A 59 -5.34 -5.64 7.37
N GLU A 60 -5.35 -6.78 6.65
CA GLU A 60 -4.74 -6.92 5.33
C GLU A 60 -5.39 -6.06 4.24
N PRO A 61 -6.74 -5.96 4.13
CA PRO A 61 -7.38 -5.07 3.16
C PRO A 61 -6.98 -3.60 3.33
N TYR A 62 -6.91 -3.11 4.57
CA TYR A 62 -6.46 -1.74 4.85
C TYR A 62 -5.00 -1.53 4.47
N ASN A 63 -4.13 -2.49 4.79
CA ASN A 63 -2.73 -2.44 4.37
C ASN A 63 -2.58 -2.38 2.85
N ASN A 64 -3.34 -3.20 2.11
CA ASN A 64 -3.27 -3.22 0.66
C ASN A 64 -3.85 -1.95 0.03
N LEU A 65 -4.93 -1.38 0.59
CA LEU A 65 -5.41 -0.05 0.21
C LEU A 65 -4.33 1.01 0.41
N ALA A 66 -3.60 0.94 1.53
CA ALA A 66 -2.53 1.90 1.79
C ALA A 66 -1.39 1.82 0.77
N VAL A 67 -1.01 0.60 0.36
CA VAL A 67 -0.02 0.41 -0.71
C VAL A 67 -0.50 1.03 -2.02
N LEU A 68 -1.76 0.82 -2.41
CA LEU A 68 -2.34 1.43 -3.62
C LEU A 68 -2.41 2.96 -3.51
N HIS A 69 -2.78 3.50 -2.35
CA HIS A 69 -2.82 4.95 -2.12
C HIS A 69 -1.41 5.57 -2.17
N ALA A 70 -0.42 4.94 -1.53
CA ALA A 70 0.96 5.42 -1.54
C ALA A 70 1.55 5.40 -2.96
N ALA A 71 1.31 4.34 -3.74
CA ALA A 71 1.73 4.26 -5.14
C ALA A 71 1.10 5.37 -6.01
N ALA A 72 -0.12 5.80 -5.68
CA ALA A 72 -0.82 6.91 -6.33
C ALA A 72 -0.43 8.31 -5.77
N GLY A 73 0.52 8.40 -4.84
CA GLY A 73 0.92 9.65 -4.17
C GLY A 73 -0.10 10.19 -3.16
N ARG A 74 -1.15 9.41 -2.85
CA ARG A 74 -2.22 9.72 -1.89
C ARG A 74 -1.79 9.34 -0.47
N LEU A 75 -0.71 9.99 0.01
CA LEU A 75 -0.08 9.65 1.29
C LEU A 75 -1.00 9.83 2.52
N PRO A 76 -1.87 10.86 2.60
CA PRO A 76 -2.81 11.00 3.71
C PRO A 76 -3.78 9.82 3.83
N GLU A 77 -4.30 9.34 2.70
CA GLU A 77 -5.20 8.19 2.60
C GLU A 77 -4.47 6.89 2.96
N ALA A 78 -3.24 6.73 2.48
CA ALA A 78 -2.39 5.60 2.84
C ALA A 78 -2.18 5.51 4.36
N ARG A 79 -1.84 6.64 4.99
CA ARG A 79 -1.70 6.73 6.44
C ARG A 79 -2.99 6.32 7.17
N ALA A 80 -4.13 6.90 6.78
CA ALA A 80 -5.40 6.65 7.44
C ALA A 80 -5.83 5.17 7.36
N ALA A 81 -5.55 4.51 6.24
CA ALA A 81 -5.80 3.08 6.07
C ALA A 81 -4.91 2.25 7.02
N LEU A 82 -3.60 2.51 7.08
CA LEU A 82 -2.70 1.77 7.99
C LEU A 82 -3.00 2.01 9.46
N GLU A 83 -3.32 3.25 9.84
CA GLU A 83 -3.78 3.57 11.20
C GLU A 83 -5.05 2.78 11.54
N THR A 84 -5.95 2.61 10.58
CA THR A 84 -7.14 1.76 10.75
C THR A 84 -6.77 0.29 10.93
N ALA A 85 -5.85 -0.25 10.13
CA ALA A 85 -5.35 -1.62 10.31
C ALA A 85 -4.82 -1.84 11.74
N LEU A 86 -4.06 -0.88 12.26
CA LEU A 86 -3.49 -0.93 13.61
C LEU A 86 -4.51 -0.71 14.74
N ARG A 87 -5.66 -0.05 14.47
CA ARG A 87 -6.76 0.00 15.45
C ARG A 87 -7.34 -1.38 15.72
N PHE A 88 -7.45 -2.22 14.68
CA PHE A 88 -7.96 -3.58 14.82
C PHE A 88 -6.88 -4.57 15.26
N HIS A 89 -5.65 -4.42 14.73
CA HIS A 89 -4.51 -5.27 15.05
C HIS A 89 -3.27 -4.43 15.39
N PRO A 90 -3.11 -4.00 16.65
CA PRO A 90 -1.98 -3.16 17.08
C PRO A 90 -0.59 -3.78 16.82
N ASP A 91 -0.50 -5.11 16.82
CA ASP A 91 0.75 -5.85 16.63
C ASP A 91 1.02 -6.20 15.16
N TYR A 92 0.25 -5.67 14.21
CA TYR A 92 0.42 -5.96 12.79
C TYR A 92 1.67 -5.26 12.24
N ALA A 93 2.82 -5.96 12.36
CA ALA A 93 4.15 -5.43 12.04
C ALA A 93 4.27 -4.86 10.61
N ILE A 94 3.58 -5.47 9.64
CA ILE A 94 3.57 -5.00 8.25
C ILE A 94 2.98 -3.58 8.15
N ALA A 95 1.90 -3.28 8.89
CA ALA A 95 1.32 -1.94 8.88
C ALA A 95 2.22 -0.90 9.57
N HIS A 96 2.92 -1.26 10.64
CA HIS A 96 3.93 -0.38 11.26
C HIS A 96 5.07 -0.03 10.30
N ARG A 97 5.60 -1.04 9.60
CA ARG A 97 6.65 -0.83 8.59
C ARG A 97 6.16 0.11 7.48
N ASN A 98 4.99 -0.18 6.90
CA ASN A 98 4.42 0.62 5.83
C ASN A 98 4.07 2.06 6.29
N LEU A 99 3.68 2.26 7.56
CA LEU A 99 3.53 3.61 8.13
C LEU A 99 4.86 4.34 8.20
N GLY A 100 5.95 3.65 8.57
CA GLY A 100 7.30 4.20 8.54
C GLY A 100 7.66 4.76 7.16
N ASP A 101 7.41 3.98 6.10
CA ASP A 101 7.64 4.44 4.72
C ASP A 101 6.74 5.62 4.34
N VAL A 102 5.45 5.58 4.69
CA VAL A 102 4.51 6.69 4.43
C VAL A 102 4.95 7.96 5.16
N TYR A 103 5.37 7.87 6.42
CA TYR A 103 5.86 9.00 7.18
C TYR A 103 7.18 9.56 6.62
N ALA A 104 8.09 8.71 6.17
CA ALA A 104 9.32 9.14 5.51
C ALA A 104 9.02 9.90 4.20
N GLN A 105 8.04 9.47 3.41
CA GLN A 105 7.59 10.17 2.20
C GLN A 105 6.93 11.52 2.51
N LEU A 106 6.04 11.57 3.52
CA LEU A 106 5.42 12.81 3.97
C LEU A 106 6.47 13.82 4.45
N ALA A 107 7.43 13.36 5.26
CA ALA A 107 8.55 14.18 5.71
C ALA A 107 9.34 14.72 4.51
N LEU A 108 9.69 13.86 3.55
CA LEU A 108 10.43 14.26 2.34
C LEU A 108 9.71 15.39 1.58
N GLY A 109 8.40 15.29 1.41
CA GLY A 109 7.60 16.34 0.77
C GLY A 109 7.71 17.69 1.49
N HIS A 110 7.65 17.69 2.82
CA HIS A 110 7.84 18.90 3.62
C HIS A 110 9.27 19.45 3.54
N TRP A 111 10.30 18.60 3.55
CA TRP A 111 11.68 19.04 3.38
C TRP A 111 11.92 19.65 1.99
N GLN A 112 11.34 19.05 0.94
CA GLN A 112 11.39 19.62 -0.42
C GLN A 112 10.71 20.97 -0.49
N ARG A 113 9.55 21.12 0.15
CA ARG A 113 8.86 22.41 0.22
C ARG A 113 9.68 23.46 0.97
N ALA A 114 10.29 23.09 2.09
CA ALA A 114 11.16 23.99 2.86
C ALA A 114 12.39 24.42 2.04
N LEU A 115 13.05 23.48 1.35
CA LEU A 115 14.18 23.79 0.48
C LEU A 115 13.79 24.69 -0.70
N ALA A 116 12.61 24.50 -1.29
CA ALA A 116 12.11 25.38 -2.35
C ALA A 116 11.89 26.82 -1.86
N LEU A 117 11.56 27.01 -0.58
CA LEU A 117 11.39 28.33 0.04
C LEU A 117 12.73 28.94 0.51
N GLN A 118 13.70 28.10 0.88
CA GLN A 118 15.00 28.50 1.41
C GLN A 118 16.14 27.68 0.77
N PRO A 119 16.43 27.93 -0.53
CA PRO A 119 17.35 27.08 -1.31
C PRO A 119 18.79 27.12 -0.79
N GLU A 120 19.20 28.23 -0.16
CA GLU A 120 20.54 28.47 0.40
C GLU A 120 20.74 27.81 1.78
N THR A 121 20.05 26.68 2.06
CA THR A 121 20.14 26.01 3.36
C THR A 121 20.67 24.57 3.22
N PRO A 122 22.01 24.37 3.27
CA PRO A 122 22.63 23.05 3.08
C PRO A 122 22.09 21.95 4.00
N ARG A 123 21.68 22.32 5.22
CA ARG A 123 21.08 21.38 6.19
C ARG A 123 19.74 20.80 5.69
N LEU A 124 18.90 21.61 5.04
CA LEU A 124 17.62 21.15 4.48
C LEU A 124 17.86 20.19 3.31
N ALA A 125 18.81 20.52 2.44
CA ALA A 125 19.21 19.66 1.32
C ALA A 125 19.74 18.29 1.79
N ALA A 126 20.62 18.29 2.80
CA ALA A 126 21.17 17.05 3.36
C ALA A 126 20.07 16.14 3.96
N ARG A 127 19.11 16.71 4.70
CA ARG A 127 17.99 15.94 5.28
C ARG A 127 17.08 15.33 4.21
N ALA A 128 16.74 16.10 3.18
CA ALA A 128 15.96 15.58 2.05
C ALA A 128 16.69 14.44 1.32
N GLN A 129 18.00 14.54 1.13
CA GLN A 129 18.81 13.50 0.50
C GLN A 129 18.84 12.21 1.32
N GLN A 130 18.99 12.31 2.65
CA GLN A 130 18.98 11.15 3.55
C GLN A 130 17.64 10.39 3.48
N LEU A 131 16.51 11.10 3.50
CA LEU A 131 15.19 10.47 3.38
C LEU A 131 14.98 9.81 2.02
N ARG A 132 15.45 10.43 0.93
CA ARG A 132 15.43 9.80 -0.41
C ARG A 132 16.23 8.50 -0.43
N ALA A 133 17.41 8.48 0.17
CA ALA A 133 18.24 7.28 0.24
C ALA A 133 17.54 6.15 1.02
N LEU A 134 16.90 6.48 2.16
CA LEU A 134 16.13 5.51 2.94
C LEU A 134 15.01 4.87 2.11
N LEU A 135 14.24 5.68 1.37
CA LEU A 135 13.12 5.22 0.54
C LEU A 135 13.56 4.42 -0.69
N GLN A 136 14.80 4.59 -1.16
CA GLN A 136 15.38 3.78 -2.23
C GLN A 136 15.82 2.40 -1.75
N VAL A 137 16.19 2.26 -0.48
CA VAL A 137 16.57 0.98 0.12
C VAL A 137 15.33 0.12 0.38
N SER A 138 14.24 0.70 0.91
CA SER A 138 13.01 -0.05 1.19
C SER A 138 12.31 -0.57 -0.08
N SER A 139 12.57 0.02 -1.25
CA SER A 139 12.06 -0.47 -2.53
C SER A 139 12.92 -1.56 -3.19
N GLY A 140 14.06 -1.93 -2.58
CA GLY A 140 15.01 -2.91 -3.10
C GLY A 140 14.95 -4.30 -2.45
N GLU A 141 14.34 -4.45 -1.27
CA GLU A 141 14.37 -5.71 -0.51
C GLU A 141 13.25 -6.72 -0.89
N ASP A 142 12.24 -6.30 -1.67
CA ASP A 142 11.08 -7.13 -2.05
C ASP A 142 11.14 -7.66 -3.51
N ARG A 143 12.33 -7.99 -4.05
CA ARG A 143 12.48 -8.59 -5.41
C ARG A 143 12.93 -10.03 -5.41
#